data_AF-A0A7C2SIN3-F1
#
_entry.id   AF-A0A7C2SIN3-F1
#
_cell.length_a   1.000
_cell.length_b   1.000
_cell.length_c   1.000
_cell.angle_alpha   90.00
_cell.angle_beta   90.00
_cell.angle_gamma   90.00
#
_symmetry.space_group_name_H-M   'P 1'
#
loop_
_entity.id
_entity.type
_entity.pdbx_description
1 polymer ?
#
loop_
_entity_poly.entity_id
_entity_poly.type
_entity_poly.pdbx_seq_one_letter_code
_entity_poly.pdbx_strand_id
1 'polypeptide(L)'
;MRGLWQGAAACRTSAAGRGLPRGPAQRPPLAHPVSVLARAAGERASPWVSATLARGGAVKFVCSLAFCPPGELLELARAADEAGFDAVAVSDHVVHPREIGTPYPYSADGAPRWPAFTAWPDPWVAIGAMAAVTRRLRFVTAVYVLPLRSPFLVAKAVATAAALSGGRVTLGVGAGWMREEFALLGQPFEGRGRRMDEMIDVLRLLWAGGWVEHHGRAYDFDALEASPIPPGEVPIWVGGLSEPALRRAAQRGDGWISDLHTTAEVRSIAARLAALRADSPRAGRPFAVVAALKDAFTLDGYRRAAEAGVSHVQTMPWLFYAGAKASLAAKRDGIRRFGDDVVAPLADAP
;
A
#
# COMPACT_ATOMS: atom_id res chain seq x y z
N MET A 1 36.78 44.13 11.19
CA MET A 1 35.52 43.43 10.84
C MET A 1 35.80 41.94 10.70
N ARG A 2 35.25 41.13 11.63
CA ARG A 2 34.98 39.67 11.63
C ARG A 2 35.10 39.17 13.08
N GLY A 3 34.00 39.24 13.85
CA GLY A 3 33.83 38.53 15.13
C GLY A 3 33.45 37.07 14.84
N LEU A 4 34.08 36.05 15.44
CA LEU A 4 34.08 35.63 16.85
C LEU A 4 32.70 35.21 17.36
N TRP A 5 32.45 33.90 17.36
CA TRP A 5 31.56 33.23 18.30
C TRP A 5 32.21 31.92 18.76
N GLN A 6 32.89 31.99 19.91
CA GLN A 6 33.05 30.90 20.85
C GLN A 6 32.30 31.30 22.12
N GLY A 7 31.58 30.37 22.74
CA GLY A 7 30.86 30.64 23.98
C GLY A 7 30.06 29.43 24.44
N ALA A 8 30.75 28.44 24.99
CA ALA A 8 30.16 27.45 25.87
C ALA A 8 29.97 28.06 27.26
N ALA A 9 28.78 27.91 27.85
CA ALA A 9 28.56 28.14 29.27
C ALA A 9 27.58 27.10 29.82
N ALA A 10 28.09 26.29 30.74
CA ALA A 10 27.33 25.39 31.60
C ALA A 10 26.39 26.19 32.51
N CYS A 11 25.17 25.70 32.73
CA CYS A 11 24.31 26.19 33.81
C CYS A 11 23.99 25.05 34.78
N ARG A 12 24.28 25.33 36.05
CA ARG A 12 24.18 24.45 37.22
C ARG A 12 22.72 24.22 37.63
N THR A 13 22.52 23.10 38.31
CA THR A 13 21.32 22.67 39.02
C THR A 13 21.02 23.53 40.26
N SER A 14 19.75 23.91 40.47
CA SER A 14 19.21 24.18 41.81
C SER A 14 17.67 23.99 41.88
N ALA A 15 17.28 23.05 42.76
CA ALA A 15 16.12 22.96 43.65
C ALA A 15 14.70 23.53 43.31
N ALA A 16 13.74 22.63 43.55
CA ALA A 16 12.45 22.81 44.26
C ALA A 16 11.25 23.49 43.59
N GLY A 17 10.28 22.64 43.18
CA GLY A 17 8.88 22.69 43.62
C GLY A 17 7.93 23.72 43.00
N ARG A 18 6.93 23.22 42.23
CA ARG A 18 5.48 23.50 42.35
C ARG A 18 4.70 23.00 41.12
N GLY A 19 3.63 22.23 41.37
CA GLY A 19 2.40 22.18 40.56
C GLY A 19 2.36 21.23 39.37
N LEU A 20 1.72 20.07 39.53
CA LEU A 20 1.22 19.24 38.42
C LEU A 20 0.09 19.98 37.66
N PRO A 21 0.10 20.04 36.31
CA PRO A 21 -1.05 20.53 35.57
C PRO A 21 -2.18 19.49 35.57
N ARG A 22 -3.39 20.00 35.85
CA ARG A 22 -4.66 19.26 35.91
C ARG A 22 -4.97 18.61 34.55
N GLY A 23 -5.51 17.39 34.58
CA GLY A 23 -5.84 16.59 33.40
C GLY A 23 -6.89 17.23 32.47
N PRO A 24 -7.02 16.74 31.22
CA PRO A 24 -7.88 17.35 30.23
C PRO A 24 -9.36 17.15 30.59
N ALA A 25 -10.12 18.24 30.54
CA ALA A 25 -11.56 18.25 30.69
C ALA A 25 -12.21 17.45 29.55
N GLN A 26 -13.06 16.48 29.90
CA GLN A 26 -13.86 15.72 28.94
C GLN A 26 -14.91 16.64 28.31
N ARG A 27 -14.80 16.89 26.99
CA ARG A 27 -15.89 17.48 26.19
C ARG A 27 -16.82 16.37 25.70
N PRO A 28 -18.15 16.61 25.63
CA PRO A 28 -19.10 15.61 25.17
C PRO A 28 -18.94 15.34 23.66
N PRO A 29 -19.36 14.16 23.16
CA PRO A 29 -19.22 13.81 21.76
C PRO A 29 -20.22 14.60 20.93
N LEU A 30 -19.71 15.47 20.05
CA LEU A 30 -20.52 16.09 19.02
C LEU A 30 -20.58 15.15 17.81
N ALA A 31 -21.79 14.80 17.39
CA ALA A 31 -22.02 14.23 16.07
C ALA A 31 -21.82 15.36 15.05
N HIS A 32 -20.79 15.28 14.22
CA HIS A 32 -20.53 16.31 13.21
C HIS A 32 -20.46 15.74 11.79
N PRO A 33 -21.22 16.33 10.85
CA PRO A 33 -21.11 16.04 9.43
C PRO A 33 -19.78 16.61 8.90
N VAL A 34 -19.22 15.94 7.89
CA VAL A 34 -18.06 16.43 7.12
C VAL A 34 -18.47 17.74 6.42
N SER A 35 -17.96 18.89 6.88
CA SER A 35 -18.11 20.17 6.18
C SER A 35 -17.04 20.28 5.09
N VAL A 36 -17.45 20.08 3.85
CA VAL A 36 -16.60 20.31 2.68
C VAL A 36 -16.80 21.77 2.23
N LEU A 37 -15.84 22.66 2.49
CA LEU A 37 -15.71 23.96 1.82
C LEU A 37 -14.92 23.82 0.49
N ALA A 38 -14.96 22.64 -0.14
CA ALA A 38 -14.28 22.42 -1.41
C ALA A 38 -15.01 23.12 -2.55
N ARG A 39 -14.24 23.85 -3.36
CA ARG A 39 -14.59 24.03 -4.77
C ARG A 39 -14.66 22.63 -5.39
N ALA A 40 -15.77 22.31 -6.05
CA ALA A 40 -15.93 21.06 -6.78
C ALA A 40 -14.81 20.90 -7.82
N ALA A 41 -13.73 20.21 -7.44
CA ALA A 41 -12.81 19.61 -8.39
C ALA A 41 -13.59 18.45 -9.01
N GLY A 42 -14.01 18.62 -10.27
CA GLY A 42 -14.85 17.63 -10.96
C GLY A 42 -14.33 16.21 -10.78
N GLU A 43 -15.22 15.32 -10.36
CA GLU A 43 -14.97 13.90 -10.12
C GLU A 43 -14.52 13.19 -11.42
N ARG A 44 -13.25 13.33 -11.78
CA ARG A 44 -12.66 12.48 -12.80
C ARG A 44 -12.12 11.24 -12.10
N ALA A 45 -12.93 10.18 -12.12
CA ALA A 45 -12.46 8.83 -11.79
C ALA A 45 -11.14 8.57 -12.52
N SER A 46 -10.16 8.00 -11.82
CA SER A 46 -8.90 7.61 -12.45
C SER A 46 -9.20 6.69 -13.63
N PRO A 47 -8.71 6.98 -14.87
CA PRO A 47 -8.90 6.12 -16.04
C PRO A 47 -8.48 4.67 -15.79
N TRP A 48 -7.66 4.43 -14.77
CA TRP A 48 -7.12 3.13 -14.41
C TRP A 48 -8.13 2.15 -13.82
N VAL A 49 -9.03 2.62 -12.94
CA VAL A 49 -10.04 1.77 -12.30
C VAL A 49 -11.05 1.33 -13.37
N SER A 50 -11.42 2.25 -14.28
CA SER A 50 -12.31 1.98 -15.42
C SER A 50 -11.65 1.16 -16.54
N ALA A 51 -10.41 1.45 -16.93
CA ALA A 51 -9.73 0.71 -18.01
C ALA A 51 -9.36 -0.73 -17.62
N THR A 52 -9.16 -1.01 -16.33
CA THR A 52 -8.81 -2.36 -15.85
C THR A 52 -10.00 -3.31 -15.82
N LEU A 53 -11.24 -2.83 -15.69
CA LEU A 53 -12.45 -3.66 -15.75
C LEU A 53 -13.24 -3.54 -17.06
N ALA A 54 -13.01 -2.51 -17.88
CA ALA A 54 -13.71 -2.33 -19.15
C ALA A 54 -13.30 -3.34 -20.24
N ARG A 55 -12.21 -4.08 -20.06
CA ARG A 55 -11.80 -5.21 -20.91
C ARG A 55 -12.03 -6.51 -20.16
N GLY A 56 -13.26 -7.03 -20.17
CA GLY A 56 -13.48 -8.41 -19.73
C GLY A 56 -12.57 -9.34 -20.52
N GLY A 57 -11.69 -10.09 -19.84
CA GLY A 57 -10.91 -11.14 -20.50
C GLY A 57 -9.67 -11.65 -19.74
N ALA A 58 -8.72 -10.77 -19.38
CA ALA A 58 -7.37 -11.21 -19.00
C ALA A 58 -6.90 -10.72 -17.62
N VAL A 59 -6.25 -11.61 -16.88
CA VAL A 59 -5.52 -11.28 -15.64
C VAL A 59 -4.30 -10.41 -15.97
N LYS A 60 -4.07 -9.39 -15.16
CA LYS A 60 -2.85 -8.57 -15.21
C LYS A 60 -1.78 -9.08 -14.26
N PHE A 61 -0.53 -8.74 -14.51
CA PHE A 61 0.59 -9.22 -13.68
C PHE A 61 1.27 -8.10 -12.91
N VAL A 62 1.53 -8.38 -11.63
CA VAL A 62 2.28 -7.53 -10.71
C VAL A 62 3.57 -8.26 -10.34
N CYS A 63 4.71 -7.71 -10.76
CA CYS A 63 6.01 -8.25 -10.40
C CYS A 63 6.37 -7.85 -8.95
N SER A 64 6.35 -8.80 -8.02
CA SER A 64 6.74 -8.56 -6.64
C SER A 64 8.25 -8.41 -6.53
N LEU A 65 8.71 -7.28 -6.01
CA LEU A 65 10.13 -7.02 -5.75
C LEU A 65 10.51 -7.29 -4.29
N ALA A 66 9.63 -7.94 -3.52
CA ALA A 66 9.91 -8.29 -2.13
C ALA A 66 11.23 -9.09 -2.03
N PHE A 67 12.00 -8.81 -0.98
CA PHE A 67 13.28 -9.47 -0.68
C PHE A 67 14.39 -9.25 -1.74
N CYS A 68 14.17 -8.41 -2.76
CA CYS A 68 15.25 -8.02 -3.67
C CYS A 68 16.17 -6.97 -3.01
N PRO A 69 17.49 -7.06 -3.23
CA PRO A 69 18.41 -6.02 -2.80
C PRO A 69 18.01 -4.65 -3.36
N PRO A 70 18.09 -3.56 -2.57
CA PRO A 70 17.69 -2.22 -3.04
C PRO A 70 18.42 -1.76 -4.30
N GLY A 71 19.69 -2.15 -4.47
CA GLY A 71 20.49 -1.83 -5.66
C GLY A 71 20.02 -2.48 -6.96
N GLU A 72 19.14 -3.48 -6.89
CA GLU A 72 18.60 -4.19 -8.06
C GLU A 72 17.28 -3.60 -8.58
N LEU A 73 16.56 -2.83 -7.75
CA LEU A 73 15.16 -2.47 -8.00
C LEU A 73 14.94 -1.71 -9.31
N LEU A 74 15.85 -0.80 -9.66
CA LEU A 74 15.72 0.03 -10.87
C LEU A 74 15.82 -0.81 -12.15
N GLU A 75 16.75 -1.76 -12.17
CA GLU A 75 16.95 -2.67 -13.32
C GLU A 75 15.80 -3.68 -13.44
N LEU A 76 15.29 -4.17 -12.31
CA LEU A 76 14.11 -5.05 -12.29
C LEU A 76 12.85 -4.30 -12.73
N ALA A 77 12.67 -3.04 -12.32
CA ALA A 77 11.56 -2.21 -12.77
C ALA A 77 11.61 -1.94 -14.27
N ARG A 78 12.79 -1.63 -14.83
CA ARG A 78 12.95 -1.50 -16.30
C ARG A 78 12.56 -2.78 -17.02
N ALA A 79 13.08 -3.93 -16.55
CA ALA A 79 12.75 -5.22 -17.14
C ALA A 79 11.23 -5.51 -17.08
N ALA A 80 10.56 -5.18 -15.97
CA ALA A 80 9.11 -5.38 -15.83
C ALA A 80 8.31 -4.44 -16.75
N ASP A 81 8.72 -3.18 -16.89
CA ASP A 81 8.10 -2.20 -17.80
C ASP A 81 8.21 -2.64 -19.27
N GLU A 82 9.39 -3.14 -19.66
CA GLU A 82 9.67 -3.65 -21.00
C GLU A 82 8.92 -4.95 -21.30
N ALA A 83 8.81 -5.85 -20.31
CA ALA A 83 8.13 -7.14 -20.42
C ALA A 83 6.59 -7.06 -20.32
N GLY A 84 6.02 -5.86 -20.18
CA GLY A 84 4.57 -5.65 -20.23
C GLY A 84 3.82 -5.89 -18.91
N PHE A 85 4.51 -5.95 -17.77
CA PHE A 85 3.83 -6.03 -16.47
C PHE A 85 2.99 -4.79 -16.21
N ASP A 86 1.82 -4.95 -15.59
CA ASP A 86 0.95 -3.82 -15.24
C ASP A 86 1.56 -3.01 -14.09
N ALA A 87 2.16 -3.70 -13.11
CA ALA A 87 2.80 -3.05 -11.98
C ALA A 87 4.01 -3.82 -11.42
N VAL A 88 4.80 -3.13 -10.59
CA VAL A 88 5.67 -3.75 -9.59
C VAL A 88 5.14 -3.50 -8.18
N ALA A 89 5.33 -4.48 -7.31
CA ALA A 89 4.99 -4.38 -5.90
C ALA A 89 6.22 -4.20 -5.00
N VAL A 90 6.13 -3.27 -4.06
CA VAL A 90 7.13 -3.05 -3.00
C VAL A 90 6.48 -3.35 -1.65
N SER A 91 7.13 -4.16 -0.82
CA SER A 91 6.65 -4.53 0.52
C SER A 91 7.28 -3.65 1.59
N ASP A 92 6.66 -3.61 2.78
CA ASP A 92 6.96 -2.64 3.82
C ASP A 92 7.23 -3.29 5.18
N HIS A 93 8.40 -2.98 5.74
CA HIS A 93 8.75 -3.08 7.16
C HIS A 93 9.78 -1.99 7.44
N VAL A 94 9.69 -1.37 8.61
CA VAL A 94 10.61 -0.30 9.03
C VAL A 94 11.82 -0.89 9.74
N VAL A 95 11.60 -1.89 10.60
CA VAL A 95 12.65 -2.51 11.41
C VAL A 95 12.41 -4.00 11.62
N HIS A 96 13.50 -4.73 11.87
CA HIS A 96 13.45 -6.14 12.26
C HIS A 96 14.02 -6.28 13.68
N PRO A 97 13.17 -6.39 14.72
CA PRO A 97 13.61 -6.70 16.08
C PRO A 97 14.31 -8.06 16.13
N ARG A 98 15.35 -8.18 16.98
CA ARG A 98 16.03 -9.46 17.21
C ARG A 98 15.08 -10.53 17.79
N GLU A 99 14.18 -10.08 18.65
CA GLU A 99 13.15 -10.92 19.27
C GLU A 99 11.78 -10.35 18.88
N ILE A 100 10.93 -11.21 18.32
CA ILE A 100 9.57 -10.87 17.92
C ILE A 100 8.65 -11.74 18.77
N GLY A 101 7.97 -11.15 19.74
CA GLY A 101 7.02 -11.82 20.61
C GLY A 101 5.61 -11.90 20.03
N THR A 102 5.28 -11.02 19.08
CA THR A 102 4.00 -11.06 18.37
C THR A 102 4.00 -12.19 17.32
N PRO A 103 3.01 -13.11 17.28
CA PRO A 103 2.95 -14.12 16.23
C PRO A 103 2.66 -13.53 14.84
N TYR A 104 3.40 -14.00 13.83
CA TYR A 104 3.12 -13.67 12.44
C TYR A 104 1.79 -14.30 12.00
N PRO A 105 0.81 -13.51 11.52
CA PRO A 105 -0.55 -14.01 11.28
C PRO A 105 -0.69 -14.89 10.04
N TYR A 106 0.37 -15.04 9.23
CA TYR A 106 0.32 -15.73 7.95
C TYR A 106 1.25 -16.96 7.88
N SER A 107 1.67 -17.48 9.03
CA SER A 107 2.35 -18.76 9.16
C SER A 107 1.73 -19.56 10.31
N ALA A 108 1.75 -20.88 10.18
CA ALA A 108 1.14 -21.77 11.18
C ALA A 108 1.92 -21.75 12.51
N ASP A 109 3.25 -21.55 12.45
CA ASP A 109 4.15 -21.49 13.60
C ASP A 109 4.32 -20.07 14.17
N GLY A 110 3.68 -19.07 13.55
CA GLY A 110 3.83 -17.67 13.93
C GLY A 110 5.19 -17.05 13.60
N ALA A 111 6.07 -17.76 12.89
CA ALA A 111 7.36 -17.21 12.47
C ALA A 111 7.24 -16.40 11.17
N PRO A 112 7.91 -15.24 11.04
CA PRO A 112 8.01 -14.53 9.77
C PRO A 112 8.65 -15.39 8.68
N ARG A 113 8.23 -15.21 7.42
CA ARG A 113 8.76 -15.98 6.27
C ARG A 113 10.12 -15.50 5.78
N TRP A 114 10.71 -14.53 6.46
CA TRP A 114 11.98 -13.93 6.07
C TRP A 114 12.97 -13.97 7.24
N PRO A 115 14.25 -14.20 6.96
CA PRO A 115 15.27 -14.21 7.99
C PRO A 115 15.59 -12.79 8.48
N ALA A 116 16.35 -12.71 9.58
CA ALA A 116 17.05 -11.50 9.96
C ALA A 116 17.95 -11.00 8.82
N PHE A 117 18.25 -9.69 8.80
CA PHE A 117 19.05 -9.02 7.77
C PHE A 117 18.42 -8.98 6.37
N THR A 118 17.13 -9.32 6.25
CA THR A 118 16.36 -9.08 5.03
C THR A 118 16.24 -7.57 4.77
N ALA A 119 16.52 -7.14 3.55
CA ALA A 119 16.41 -5.73 3.16
C ALA A 119 14.94 -5.32 2.95
N TRP A 120 14.55 -4.23 3.59
CA TRP A 120 13.24 -3.59 3.45
C TRP A 120 13.44 -2.12 3.03
N PRO A 121 13.49 -1.83 1.72
CA PRO A 121 13.64 -0.45 1.25
C PRO A 121 12.39 0.36 1.59
N ASP A 122 12.55 1.67 1.86
CA ASP A 122 11.40 2.56 1.99
C ASP A 122 10.56 2.52 0.69
N PRO A 123 9.26 2.18 0.76
CA PRO A 123 8.46 1.98 -0.43
C PRO A 123 8.35 3.21 -1.32
N TRP A 124 8.24 4.42 -0.75
CA TRP A 124 8.03 5.64 -1.54
C TRP A 124 9.32 6.17 -2.15
N VAL A 125 10.45 6.02 -1.47
CA VAL A 125 11.79 6.29 -2.04
C VAL A 125 12.04 5.34 -3.22
N ALA A 126 11.78 4.04 -3.04
CA ALA A 126 11.94 3.06 -4.11
C ALA A 126 11.02 3.36 -5.31
N ILE A 127 9.74 3.63 -5.06
CA ILE A 127 8.77 3.98 -6.11
C ILE A 127 9.17 5.27 -6.83
N GLY A 128 9.59 6.31 -6.12
CA GLY A 128 10.06 7.56 -6.75
C GLY A 128 11.25 7.34 -7.69
N ALA A 129 12.23 6.52 -7.26
CA ALA A 129 13.40 6.19 -8.09
C ALA A 129 13.02 5.33 -9.32
N MET A 130 12.18 4.31 -9.14
CA MET A 130 11.73 3.45 -10.25
C MET A 130 10.83 4.19 -11.23
N ALA A 131 10.02 5.15 -10.75
CA ALA A 131 9.16 5.97 -11.61
C ALA A 131 9.98 6.80 -12.61
N ALA A 132 11.16 7.29 -12.21
CA ALA A 132 12.04 8.08 -13.06
C ALA A 132 12.70 7.27 -14.19
N VAL A 133 12.75 5.94 -14.08
CA VAL A 133 13.41 5.06 -15.06
C VAL A 133 12.44 4.17 -15.84
N THR A 134 11.13 4.38 -15.70
CA THR A 134 10.06 3.62 -16.36
C THR A 134 9.03 4.55 -16.96
N ARG A 135 8.32 4.09 -17.99
CA ARG A 135 7.34 4.88 -18.75
C ARG A 135 5.89 4.45 -18.49
N ARG A 136 5.60 3.15 -18.45
CA ARG A 136 4.21 2.64 -18.36
C ARG A 136 3.93 1.94 -17.04
N LEU A 137 4.94 1.25 -16.51
CA LEU A 137 4.86 0.42 -15.32
C LEU A 137 4.21 1.15 -14.15
N ARG A 138 3.27 0.51 -13.47
CA ARG A 138 2.65 1.06 -12.28
C ARG A 138 3.31 0.58 -11.01
N PHE A 139 3.00 1.23 -9.91
CA PHE A 139 3.61 0.99 -8.63
C PHE A 139 2.55 0.72 -7.58
N VAL A 140 2.68 -0.40 -6.87
CA VAL A 140 1.82 -0.75 -5.74
C VAL A 140 2.65 -1.04 -4.50
N THR A 141 2.19 -0.57 -3.35
CA THR A 141 2.70 -1.07 -2.07
C THR A 141 1.94 -2.32 -1.68
N ALA A 142 2.60 -3.46 -1.45
CA ALA A 142 1.93 -4.73 -1.13
C ALA A 142 2.55 -5.39 0.13
N VAL A 143 2.11 -5.03 1.34
CA VAL A 143 1.27 -3.86 1.66
C VAL A 143 2.03 -2.87 2.52
N TYR A 144 1.67 -1.59 2.43
CA TYR A 144 2.15 -0.50 3.28
C TYR A 144 1.46 -0.53 4.64
N VAL A 145 2.21 -0.56 5.74
CA VAL A 145 1.63 -0.56 7.08
C VAL A 145 1.19 0.85 7.44
N LEU A 146 -0.05 1.19 7.06
CA LEU A 146 -0.55 2.56 7.17
C LEU A 146 -0.55 3.09 8.62
N PRO A 147 -1.02 2.32 9.62
CA PRO A 147 -1.13 2.85 11.00
C PRO A 147 0.19 3.04 11.74
N LEU A 148 1.35 2.74 11.12
CA LEU A 148 2.67 3.05 11.67
C LEU A 148 3.07 4.52 11.46
N ARG A 149 2.27 5.30 10.71
CA ARG A 149 2.70 6.58 10.15
C ARG A 149 1.67 7.68 10.34
N SER A 150 2.13 8.92 10.21
CA SER A 150 1.25 10.09 10.13
C SER A 150 0.51 10.11 8.79
N PRO A 151 -0.82 10.27 8.75
CA PRO A 151 -1.57 10.33 7.49
C PRO A 151 -1.16 11.53 6.64
N PHE A 152 -0.72 12.63 7.26
CA PHE A 152 -0.24 13.82 6.53
C PHE A 152 1.06 13.54 5.77
N LEU A 153 1.99 12.80 6.38
CA LEU A 153 3.24 12.41 5.73
C LEU A 153 2.98 11.39 4.62
N VAL A 154 2.05 10.45 4.85
CA VAL A 154 1.63 9.49 3.82
C VAL A 154 0.98 10.22 2.65
N ALA A 155 0.05 11.15 2.90
CA ALA A 155 -0.58 11.95 1.85
C ALA A 155 0.46 12.68 1.00
N LYS A 156 1.46 13.30 1.62
CA LYS A 156 2.57 13.98 0.93
C LYS A 156 3.38 13.03 0.06
N ALA A 157 3.85 11.92 0.64
CA ALA A 157 4.72 10.97 -0.06
C ALA A 157 4.02 10.35 -1.27
N VAL A 158 2.78 9.88 -1.08
CA VAL A 158 1.97 9.27 -2.14
C VAL A 158 1.66 10.28 -3.24
N ALA A 159 1.23 11.50 -2.89
CA ALA A 159 0.90 12.52 -3.89
C ALA A 159 2.13 12.97 -4.68
N THR A 160 3.30 13.03 -4.03
CA THR A 160 4.57 13.34 -4.69
C THR A 160 4.96 12.23 -5.66
N ALA A 161 4.89 10.96 -5.23
CA ALA A 161 5.14 9.82 -6.11
C ALA A 161 4.13 9.75 -7.27
N ALA A 162 2.87 10.08 -7.02
CA ALA A 162 1.84 10.19 -8.05
C ALA A 162 2.18 11.28 -9.07
N ALA A 163 2.60 12.47 -8.62
CA ALA A 163 2.99 13.55 -9.52
C ALA A 163 4.22 13.18 -10.37
N LEU A 164 5.27 12.63 -9.75
CA LEU A 164 6.49 12.20 -10.44
C LEU A 164 6.25 11.07 -11.45
N SER A 165 5.33 10.16 -11.14
CA SER A 165 5.01 9.03 -12.00
C SER A 165 3.91 9.32 -13.02
N GLY A 166 3.27 10.49 -13.00
CA GLY A 166 2.10 10.78 -13.85
C GLY A 166 0.85 9.98 -13.47
N GLY A 167 0.64 9.72 -12.19
CA GLY A 167 -0.53 9.01 -11.66
C GLY A 167 -0.43 7.48 -11.70
N ARG A 168 0.79 6.93 -11.82
CA ARG A 168 1.03 5.47 -11.91
C ARG A 168 1.18 4.78 -10.54
N VAL A 169 0.63 5.36 -9.47
CA VAL A 169 0.71 4.77 -8.11
C VAL A 169 -0.63 4.23 -7.64
N THR A 170 -0.55 3.17 -6.84
CA THR A 170 -1.64 2.55 -6.10
C THR A 170 -1.18 2.34 -4.66
N LEU A 171 -1.96 2.81 -3.69
CA LEU A 171 -1.66 2.66 -2.28
C LEU A 171 -2.27 1.37 -1.75
N GLY A 172 -1.50 0.28 -1.72
CA GLY A 172 -1.92 -0.93 -1.03
C GLY A 172 -1.56 -0.88 0.46
N VAL A 173 -2.55 -1.04 1.35
CA VAL A 173 -2.43 -0.79 2.80
C VAL A 173 -2.78 -2.01 3.62
N GLY A 174 -2.10 -2.17 4.75
CA GLY A 174 -2.39 -3.17 5.76
C GLY A 174 -2.38 -2.56 7.16
N ALA A 175 -3.14 -3.16 8.08
CA ALA A 175 -3.25 -2.66 9.45
C ALA A 175 -2.01 -2.93 10.30
N GLY A 176 -1.10 -3.79 9.83
CA GLY A 176 0.10 -4.21 10.56
C GLY A 176 -0.18 -5.25 11.63
N TRP A 177 0.84 -6.03 11.97
CA TRP A 177 0.73 -7.15 12.90
C TRP A 177 1.77 -7.10 14.03
N MET A 178 2.94 -6.51 13.81
CA MET A 178 4.06 -6.53 14.76
C MET A 178 3.94 -5.44 15.81
N ARG A 179 3.56 -5.78 17.05
CA ARG A 179 3.38 -4.82 18.15
C ARG A 179 4.66 -4.06 18.48
N GLU A 180 5.80 -4.72 18.35
CA GLU A 180 7.14 -4.20 18.63
C GLU A 180 7.47 -3.02 17.71
N GLU A 181 7.15 -3.14 16.42
CA GLU A 181 7.34 -2.06 15.43
C GLU A 181 6.43 -0.86 15.73
N PHE A 182 5.18 -1.11 16.14
CA PHE A 182 4.26 -0.07 16.60
C PHE A 182 4.82 0.69 17.82
N ALA A 183 5.34 -0.04 18.81
CA ALA A 183 5.92 0.57 20.01
C ALA A 183 7.15 1.43 19.68
N LEU A 184 8.05 0.94 18.83
CA LEU A 184 9.25 1.68 18.40
C LEU A 184 8.91 2.98 17.65
N LEU A 185 7.83 2.98 16.88
CA LEU A 185 7.36 4.15 16.13
C LEU A 185 6.37 5.02 16.91
N GLY A 186 6.16 4.72 18.20
CA GLY A 186 5.26 5.49 19.07
C GLY A 186 3.79 5.42 18.66
N GLN A 187 3.38 4.37 17.95
CA GLN A 187 2.00 4.19 17.48
C GLN A 187 1.23 3.18 18.33
N PRO A 188 -0.05 3.43 18.68
CA PRO A 188 -0.83 2.48 19.45
C PRO A 188 -1.19 1.26 18.59
N PHE A 189 -0.93 0.05 19.08
CA PHE A 189 -1.29 -1.18 18.39
C PHE A 189 -2.81 -1.47 18.49
N GLU A 190 -3.40 -1.17 19.63
CA GLU A 190 -4.83 -1.28 19.88
C GLU A 190 -5.60 -0.29 18.99
N GLY A 191 -6.69 -0.77 18.40
CA GLY A 191 -7.53 0.06 17.52
C GLY A 191 -6.90 0.41 16.17
N ARG A 192 -5.69 -0.10 15.84
CA ARG A 192 -4.99 0.20 14.56
C ARG A 192 -5.84 -0.03 13.31
N GLY A 193 -6.74 -1.02 13.31
CA GLY A 193 -7.68 -1.26 12.20
C GLY A 193 -8.69 -0.12 12.04
N ARG A 194 -9.32 0.33 13.14
CA ARG A 194 -10.24 1.48 13.12
C ARG A 194 -9.53 2.79 12.79
N ARG A 195 -8.30 2.94 13.29
CA ARG A 195 -7.44 4.07 12.89
C ARG A 195 -7.17 4.04 11.40
N MET A 196 -6.85 2.87 10.84
CA MET A 196 -6.64 2.71 9.40
C MET A 196 -7.88 3.10 8.59
N ASP A 197 -9.08 2.73 9.05
CA ASP A 197 -10.34 3.13 8.42
C ASP A 197 -10.42 4.66 8.30
N GLU A 198 -10.20 5.38 9.41
CA GLU A 198 -10.22 6.85 9.43
C GLU A 198 -9.06 7.47 8.62
N MET A 199 -7.87 6.85 8.63
CA MET A 199 -6.75 7.31 7.81
C MET A 199 -7.06 7.24 6.31
N ILE A 200 -7.77 6.21 5.84
CA ILE A 200 -8.17 6.11 4.42
C ILE A 200 -9.08 7.29 4.06
N ASP A 201 -10.02 7.62 4.94
CA ASP A 201 -10.96 8.73 4.74
C ASP A 201 -10.21 10.07 4.72
N VAL A 202 -9.28 10.29 5.66
CA VAL A 202 -8.41 11.48 5.72
C VAL A 202 -7.50 11.60 4.50
N LEU A 203 -6.91 10.51 4.01
CA LEU A 203 -6.04 10.54 2.82
C LEU A 203 -6.80 11.00 1.58
N ARG A 204 -8.02 10.47 1.37
CA ARG A 204 -8.87 10.90 0.26
C ARG A 204 -9.27 12.37 0.36
N LEU A 205 -9.58 12.83 1.58
CA LEU A 205 -9.88 14.23 1.86
C LEU A 205 -8.68 15.13 1.51
N LEU A 206 -7.49 14.80 1.98
CA LEU A 206 -6.26 15.57 1.70
C LEU A 206 -5.94 15.62 0.20
N TRP A 207 -6.18 14.54 -0.55
CA TRP A 207 -5.91 14.50 -1.99
C TRP A 207 -6.99 15.17 -2.84
N ALA A 208 -8.16 15.51 -2.29
CA ALA A 208 -9.21 16.22 -3.01
C ALA A 208 -8.80 17.67 -3.35
N GLY A 209 -7.85 18.23 -2.62
CA GLY A 209 -7.37 19.60 -2.78
C GLY A 209 -8.29 20.65 -2.12
N GLY A 210 -7.81 21.90 -2.08
CA GLY A 210 -8.47 23.00 -1.37
C GLY A 210 -8.29 22.92 0.15
N TRP A 211 -9.03 23.77 0.86
CA TRP A 211 -9.06 23.79 2.32
C TRP A 211 -9.98 22.68 2.84
N VAL A 212 -9.44 21.79 3.65
CA VAL A 212 -10.14 20.64 4.23
C VAL A 212 -9.89 20.57 5.73
N GLU A 213 -10.90 20.15 6.48
CA GLU A 213 -10.87 19.92 7.93
C GLU A 213 -11.47 18.54 8.23
N HIS A 214 -11.11 17.94 9.36
CA HIS A 214 -11.65 16.65 9.77
C HIS A 214 -11.65 16.55 11.29
N HIS A 215 -12.80 16.21 11.85
CA HIS A 215 -13.00 16.07 13.30
C HIS A 215 -13.49 14.66 13.61
N GLY A 216 -12.54 13.71 13.62
CA GLY A 216 -12.78 12.30 13.89
C GLY A 216 -12.20 11.86 15.24
N ARG A 217 -12.14 10.54 15.44
CA ARG A 217 -11.72 9.97 16.73
C ARG A 217 -10.20 9.84 16.82
N ALA A 218 -9.55 9.51 15.71
CA ALA A 218 -8.11 9.36 15.63
C ALA A 218 -7.41 10.63 15.16
N TYR A 219 -8.08 11.42 14.32
CA TYR A 219 -7.55 12.66 13.76
C TYR A 219 -8.56 13.78 13.93
N ASP A 220 -8.08 14.92 14.40
CA ASP A 220 -8.87 16.12 14.64
C ASP A 220 -8.00 17.31 14.23
N PHE A 221 -8.38 18.01 13.16
CA PHE A 221 -7.64 19.16 12.64
C PHE A 221 -8.57 20.17 11.97
N ASP A 222 -8.26 21.44 12.20
CA ASP A 222 -8.88 22.59 11.53
C ASP A 222 -8.44 22.69 10.07
N ALA A 223 -9.11 23.55 9.32
CA ALA A 223 -8.88 23.78 7.89
C ALA A 223 -7.39 23.91 7.51
N LEU A 224 -6.94 23.05 6.60
CA LEU A 224 -5.61 23.03 6.01
C LEU A 224 -5.67 22.60 4.54
N GLU A 225 -4.60 22.83 3.78
CA GLU A 225 -4.47 22.27 2.43
C GLU A 225 -3.28 21.31 2.32
N ALA A 226 -3.39 20.32 1.43
CA ALA A 226 -2.28 19.48 1.02
C ALA A 226 -1.85 19.80 -0.42
N SER A 227 -0.54 19.92 -0.62
CA SER A 227 0.08 20.12 -1.94
C SER A 227 1.44 19.41 -2.03
N PRO A 228 1.85 18.75 -3.12
CA PRO A 228 1.08 18.58 -4.35
C PRO A 228 -0.15 17.70 -4.13
N ILE A 229 -1.15 17.86 -5.01
CA ILE A 229 -2.24 16.89 -5.14
C ILE A 229 -1.87 15.85 -6.22
N PRO A 230 -2.34 14.60 -6.10
CA PRO A 230 -2.19 13.63 -7.18
C PRO A 230 -2.86 14.13 -8.48
N PRO A 231 -2.34 13.78 -9.67
CA PRO A 231 -2.94 14.19 -10.96
C PRO A 231 -4.30 13.54 -11.25
N GLY A 232 -4.74 12.60 -10.41
CA GLY A 232 -6.05 11.93 -10.47
C GLY A 232 -6.27 11.10 -9.20
N GLU A 233 -7.39 10.39 -9.09
CA GLU A 233 -7.67 9.58 -7.90
C GLU A 233 -6.58 8.52 -7.68
N VAL A 234 -6.03 8.50 -6.45
CA VAL A 234 -5.11 7.45 -6.01
C VAL A 234 -5.92 6.25 -5.53
N PRO A 235 -5.82 5.09 -6.19
CA PRO A 235 -6.52 3.90 -5.76
C PRO A 235 -5.94 3.36 -4.46
N ILE A 236 -6.82 2.89 -3.57
CA ILE A 236 -6.42 2.29 -2.29
C ILE A 236 -6.82 0.82 -2.27
N TRP A 237 -5.84 -0.08 -2.23
CA TRP A 237 -6.07 -1.51 -2.10
C TRP A 237 -5.84 -1.95 -0.66
N VAL A 238 -6.72 -2.78 -0.10
CA VAL A 238 -6.65 -3.15 1.32
C VAL A 238 -6.25 -4.62 1.44
N GLY A 239 -5.14 -4.88 2.13
CA GLY A 239 -4.71 -6.23 2.48
C GLY A 239 -5.27 -6.73 3.81
N GLY A 240 -5.33 -8.04 3.95
CA GLY A 240 -5.71 -8.74 5.16
C GLY A 240 -6.84 -9.75 4.96
N LEU A 241 -6.91 -10.74 5.86
CA LEU A 241 -7.79 -11.91 5.71
C LEU A 241 -8.89 -11.99 6.77
N SER A 242 -8.81 -11.19 7.84
CA SER A 242 -9.84 -11.16 8.87
C SER A 242 -11.11 -10.50 8.34
N GLU A 243 -12.26 -10.89 8.89
CA GLU A 243 -13.56 -10.28 8.54
C GLU A 243 -13.56 -8.74 8.64
N PRO A 244 -12.96 -8.10 9.66
CA PRO A 244 -12.80 -6.64 9.67
C PRO A 244 -11.92 -6.08 8.54
N ALA A 245 -10.93 -6.84 8.06
CA ALA A 245 -10.10 -6.44 6.93
C ALA A 245 -10.86 -6.55 5.60
N LEU A 246 -11.59 -7.64 5.38
CA LEU A 246 -12.44 -7.82 4.20
C LEU A 246 -13.54 -6.76 4.15
N ARG A 247 -14.17 -6.45 5.29
CA ARG A 247 -15.16 -5.36 5.38
C ARG A 247 -14.56 -4.01 5.02
N ARG A 248 -13.36 -3.70 5.52
CA ARG A 248 -12.65 -2.46 5.15
C ARG A 248 -12.35 -2.40 3.65
N ALA A 249 -11.86 -3.49 3.07
CA ALA A 249 -11.61 -3.58 1.64
C ALA A 249 -12.89 -3.29 0.84
N ALA A 250 -13.98 -3.96 1.17
CA ALA A 250 -15.26 -3.79 0.50
C ALA A 250 -15.85 -2.38 0.63
N GLN A 251 -15.75 -1.77 1.83
CA GLN A 251 -16.43 -0.52 2.16
C GLN A 251 -15.63 0.75 1.81
N ARG A 252 -14.30 0.69 1.89
CA ARG A 252 -13.41 1.87 1.69
C ARG A 252 -12.39 1.68 0.56
N GLY A 253 -12.11 0.45 0.17
CA GLY A 253 -11.11 0.11 -0.83
C GLY A 253 -11.61 0.18 -2.28
N ASP A 254 -10.63 0.25 -3.17
CA ASP A 254 -10.70 0.04 -4.62
C ASP A 254 -10.19 -1.34 -5.03
N GLY A 255 -9.81 -2.15 -4.04
CA GLY A 255 -9.36 -3.52 -4.25
C GLY A 255 -8.92 -4.19 -2.96
N TRP A 256 -8.63 -5.48 -3.08
CA TRP A 256 -8.12 -6.34 -2.03
C TRP A 256 -6.82 -7.01 -2.46
N ILE A 257 -5.85 -7.08 -1.54
CA ILE A 257 -4.57 -7.78 -1.74
C ILE A 257 -4.56 -9.02 -0.85
N SER A 258 -4.38 -10.17 -1.48
CA SER A 258 -4.31 -11.46 -0.79
C SER A 258 -2.95 -11.70 -0.16
N ASP A 259 -2.90 -12.70 0.72
CA ASP A 259 -1.68 -13.47 0.97
C ASP A 259 -1.63 -14.67 0.01
N LEU A 260 -0.80 -15.70 0.23
CA LEU A 260 -0.71 -16.88 -0.60
C LEU A 260 -1.98 -17.77 -0.50
N HIS A 261 -2.73 -17.90 -1.60
CA HIS A 261 -3.98 -18.67 -1.67
C HIS A 261 -4.04 -19.59 -2.89
N THR A 262 -4.88 -20.61 -2.83
CA THR A 262 -5.35 -21.34 -4.02
C THR A 262 -6.36 -20.48 -4.78
N THR A 263 -6.56 -20.80 -6.05
CA THR A 263 -7.57 -20.16 -6.88
C THR A 263 -8.98 -20.34 -6.31
N ALA A 264 -9.26 -21.51 -5.71
CA ALA A 264 -10.54 -21.79 -5.06
C ALA A 264 -10.77 -20.95 -3.79
N GLU A 265 -9.75 -20.78 -2.96
CA GLU A 265 -9.82 -19.91 -1.77
C GLU A 265 -10.08 -18.45 -2.19
N VAL A 266 -9.40 -17.95 -3.22
CA VAL A 266 -9.62 -16.59 -3.74
C VAL A 266 -11.04 -16.42 -4.27
N ARG A 267 -11.60 -17.41 -4.98
CA ARG A 267 -13.01 -17.36 -5.43
C ARG A 267 -13.97 -17.15 -4.26
N SER A 268 -13.78 -17.89 -3.17
CA SER A 268 -14.61 -17.77 -1.96
C SER A 268 -14.49 -16.37 -1.33
N ILE A 269 -13.25 -15.87 -1.21
CA ILE A 269 -12.99 -14.53 -0.66
C ILE A 269 -13.56 -13.43 -1.58
N ALA A 270 -13.43 -13.56 -2.90
CA ALA A 270 -13.97 -12.63 -3.87
C ALA A 270 -15.51 -12.56 -3.79
N ALA A 271 -16.18 -13.71 -3.63
CA ALA A 271 -17.62 -13.76 -3.40
C ALA A 271 -18.01 -13.06 -2.07
N ARG A 272 -17.24 -13.28 -1.01
CA ARG A 272 -17.46 -12.59 0.28
C ARG A 272 -17.27 -11.08 0.16
N LEU A 273 -16.23 -10.63 -0.55
CA LEU A 273 -15.98 -9.21 -0.82
C LEU A 273 -17.11 -8.59 -1.63
N ALA A 274 -17.61 -9.27 -2.66
CA ALA A 274 -18.74 -8.82 -3.45
C ALA A 274 -19.99 -8.63 -2.59
N ALA A 275 -20.31 -9.61 -1.72
CA ALA A 275 -21.43 -9.52 -0.80
C ALA A 275 -21.27 -8.35 0.21
N LEU A 276 -20.08 -8.17 0.78
CA LEU A 276 -19.79 -7.05 1.69
C LEU A 276 -19.81 -5.69 0.99
N ARG A 277 -19.59 -5.65 -0.32
CA ARG A 277 -19.50 -4.42 -1.12
C ARG A 277 -20.85 -3.97 -1.67
N ALA A 278 -21.82 -4.88 -1.82
CA ALA A 278 -23.13 -4.60 -2.40
C ALA A 278 -23.82 -3.37 -1.79
N ASP A 279 -23.74 -3.21 -0.46
CA ASP A 279 -24.33 -2.08 0.28
C ASP A 279 -23.30 -1.00 0.66
N SER A 280 -22.12 -0.98 0.02
CA SER A 280 -21.09 0.00 0.33
C SER A 280 -21.28 1.33 -0.41
N PRO A 281 -20.76 2.46 0.12
CA PRO A 281 -20.69 3.72 -0.62
C PRO A 281 -19.88 3.66 -1.92
N ARG A 282 -19.16 2.55 -2.15
CA ARG A 282 -18.35 2.31 -3.35
C ARG A 282 -18.94 1.20 -4.22
N ALA A 283 -20.18 0.75 -3.98
CA ALA A 283 -20.87 -0.20 -4.84
C ALA A 283 -20.91 0.30 -6.30
N GLY A 284 -20.80 -0.62 -7.26
CA GLY A 284 -20.72 -0.29 -8.69
C GLY A 284 -19.39 0.32 -9.16
N ARG A 285 -18.52 0.76 -8.24
CA ARG A 285 -17.17 1.21 -8.61
C ARG A 285 -16.25 0.01 -8.87
N PRO A 286 -15.35 0.07 -9.87
CA PRO A 286 -14.44 -1.03 -10.15
C PRO A 286 -13.59 -1.40 -8.93
N PHE A 287 -13.33 -2.69 -8.76
CA PHE A 287 -12.69 -3.27 -7.58
C PHE A 287 -11.66 -4.33 -8.01
N ALA A 288 -10.41 -4.19 -7.56
CA ALA A 288 -9.35 -5.14 -7.88
C ALA A 288 -9.29 -6.31 -6.90
N VAL A 289 -8.99 -7.51 -7.40
CA VAL A 289 -8.64 -8.69 -6.61
C VAL A 289 -7.23 -9.06 -7.01
N VAL A 290 -6.27 -8.76 -6.13
CA VAL A 290 -4.84 -8.99 -6.35
C VAL A 290 -4.44 -10.25 -5.59
N ALA A 291 -4.08 -11.30 -6.31
CA ALA A 291 -3.84 -12.62 -5.75
C ALA A 291 -2.39 -13.07 -5.91
N ALA A 292 -1.78 -13.56 -4.84
CA ALA A 292 -0.62 -14.44 -4.91
C ALA A 292 -1.12 -15.89 -4.91
N LEU A 293 -0.98 -16.58 -6.05
CA LEU A 293 -1.55 -17.92 -6.26
C LEU A 293 -0.51 -19.02 -6.04
N LYS A 294 -0.90 -20.10 -5.34
CA LYS A 294 -0.06 -21.30 -5.10
C LYS A 294 -0.39 -22.49 -6.01
N ASP A 295 -1.37 -22.35 -6.92
CA ASP A 295 -1.87 -23.44 -7.77
C ASP A 295 -2.11 -23.03 -9.24
N ALA A 296 -1.74 -21.80 -9.63
CA ALA A 296 -1.92 -21.27 -10.97
C ALA A 296 -0.58 -20.79 -11.54
N PHE A 297 0.05 -21.64 -12.36
CA PHE A 297 1.37 -21.39 -12.95
C PHE A 297 1.42 -21.67 -14.47
N THR A 298 0.24 -21.80 -15.09
CA THR A 298 0.09 -22.03 -16.53
C THR A 298 -0.90 -21.01 -17.10
N LEU A 299 -0.91 -20.82 -18.42
CA LEU A 299 -1.89 -19.95 -19.10
C LEU A 299 -3.33 -20.30 -18.70
N ASP A 300 -3.69 -21.59 -18.71
CA ASP A 300 -5.03 -22.03 -18.30
C ASP A 300 -5.28 -21.84 -16.80
N GLY A 301 -4.25 -21.97 -15.97
CA GLY A 301 -4.33 -21.63 -14.55
C GLY A 301 -4.69 -20.17 -14.34
N TYR A 302 -4.05 -19.26 -15.08
CA TYR A 302 -4.34 -17.83 -15.01
C TYR A 302 -5.72 -17.47 -15.59
N ARG A 303 -6.18 -18.15 -16.65
CA ARG A 303 -7.56 -18.01 -17.16
C ARG A 303 -8.59 -18.41 -16.11
N ARG A 304 -8.41 -19.56 -15.45
CA ARG A 304 -9.27 -19.99 -14.33
C ARG A 304 -9.22 -19.04 -13.14
N ALA A 305 -8.08 -18.39 -12.89
CA ALA A 305 -7.99 -17.34 -11.89
C ALA A 305 -8.82 -16.11 -12.27
N ALA A 306 -8.81 -15.70 -13.55
CA ALA A 306 -9.68 -14.64 -14.07
C ALA A 306 -11.17 -14.95 -13.80
N GLU A 307 -11.59 -16.17 -14.14
CA GLU A 307 -12.96 -16.68 -13.89
C GLU A 307 -13.30 -16.78 -12.39
N ALA A 308 -12.29 -16.86 -11.52
CA ALA A 308 -12.43 -16.79 -10.06
C ALA A 308 -12.55 -15.35 -9.54
N GLY A 309 -12.51 -14.35 -10.41
CA GLY A 309 -12.60 -12.93 -10.08
C GLY A 309 -11.25 -12.29 -9.79
N VAL A 310 -10.13 -12.98 -10.03
CA VAL A 310 -8.78 -12.39 -9.91
C VAL A 310 -8.57 -11.40 -11.04
N SER A 311 -8.26 -10.15 -10.71
CA SER A 311 -7.91 -9.15 -11.73
C SER A 311 -6.40 -8.99 -11.89
N HIS A 312 -5.63 -9.25 -10.84
CA HIS A 312 -4.17 -9.19 -10.88
C HIS A 312 -3.54 -10.38 -10.18
N VAL A 313 -2.51 -10.96 -10.79
CA VAL A 313 -1.65 -11.95 -10.15
C VAL A 313 -0.34 -11.31 -9.75
N GLN A 314 -0.03 -11.38 -8.46
CA GLN A 314 1.26 -11.00 -7.91
C GLN A 314 2.21 -12.19 -7.97
N THR A 315 3.37 -12.01 -8.60
CA THR A 315 4.33 -13.09 -8.85
C THR A 315 5.78 -12.63 -8.85
N MET A 316 6.70 -13.57 -8.69
CA MET A 316 8.15 -13.37 -8.81
C MET A 316 8.65 -14.23 -9.98
N PRO A 317 8.73 -13.67 -11.20
CA PRO A 317 8.99 -14.44 -12.42
C PRO A 317 10.22 -15.35 -12.35
N TRP A 318 11.31 -14.86 -11.78
CA TRP A 318 12.57 -15.59 -11.69
C TRP A 318 12.50 -16.88 -10.86
N LEU A 319 11.49 -17.05 -9.99
CA LEU A 319 11.30 -18.30 -9.27
C LEU A 319 11.05 -19.48 -10.21
N PHE A 320 10.39 -19.26 -11.36
CA PHE A 320 10.07 -20.30 -12.32
C PHE A 320 11.25 -20.68 -13.24
N TYR A 321 12.20 -19.75 -13.43
CA TYR A 321 13.26 -19.91 -14.43
C TYR A 321 14.67 -20.07 -13.84
N ALA A 322 14.93 -19.48 -12.66
CA ALA A 322 16.26 -19.42 -12.06
C ALA A 322 16.27 -19.64 -10.53
N GLY A 323 15.11 -19.71 -9.89
CA GLY A 323 14.95 -19.93 -8.46
C GLY A 323 15.18 -18.69 -7.58
N ALA A 324 15.04 -18.86 -6.27
CA ALA A 324 15.02 -17.76 -5.30
C ALA A 324 16.36 -17.02 -5.13
N LYS A 325 17.49 -17.68 -5.43
CA LYS A 325 18.84 -17.11 -5.30
C LYS A 325 19.41 -16.61 -6.64
N ALA A 326 18.54 -16.33 -7.61
CA ALA A 326 18.93 -15.84 -8.93
C ALA A 326 19.76 -14.54 -8.83
N SER A 327 20.78 -14.42 -9.68
CA SER A 327 21.52 -13.16 -9.86
C SER A 327 20.62 -12.09 -10.50
N LEU A 328 21.01 -10.82 -10.43
CA LEU A 328 20.27 -9.74 -11.12
C LEU A 328 20.03 -10.05 -12.61
N ALA A 329 21.05 -10.55 -13.31
CA ALA A 329 20.93 -10.91 -14.73
C ALA A 329 19.89 -12.03 -14.95
N ALA A 330 19.91 -13.07 -14.13
CA ALA A 330 18.94 -14.16 -14.20
C ALA A 330 17.52 -13.71 -13.79
N LYS A 331 17.40 -12.76 -12.86
CA LYS A 331 16.10 -12.17 -12.51
C LYS A 331 15.49 -11.39 -13.67
N ARG A 332 16.31 -10.56 -14.33
CA ARG A 332 15.89 -9.80 -15.52
C ARG A 332 15.48 -10.73 -16.66
N ASP A 333 16.25 -11.79 -16.92
CA ASP A 333 15.87 -12.79 -17.92
C ASP A 333 14.58 -13.51 -17.54
N GLY A 334 14.39 -13.89 -16.28
CA GLY A 334 13.14 -14.48 -15.80
C GLY A 334 11.92 -13.56 -15.97
N ILE A 335 12.08 -12.25 -15.73
CA ILE A 335 11.01 -11.26 -15.99
C ILE A 335 10.69 -11.18 -17.48
N ARG A 336 11.71 -11.08 -18.35
CA ARG A 336 11.54 -11.03 -19.80
C ARG A 336 10.83 -12.28 -20.33
N ARG A 337 11.32 -13.47 -19.95
CA ARG A 337 10.74 -14.75 -20.37
C ARG A 337 9.30 -14.89 -19.91
N PHE A 338 8.96 -14.47 -18.69
CA PHE A 338 7.56 -14.45 -18.25
C PHE A 338 6.70 -13.47 -19.07
N GLY A 339 7.27 -12.34 -19.48
CA GLY A 339 6.65 -11.42 -20.44
C GLY A 339 6.25 -12.14 -21.74
N ASP A 340 7.20 -12.85 -22.33
CA ASP A 340 7.03 -13.57 -23.60
C ASP A 340 6.13 -14.81 -23.48
N ASP A 341 6.31 -15.60 -22.42
CA ASP A 341 5.65 -16.90 -22.22
C ASP A 341 4.23 -16.78 -21.62
N VAL A 342 3.95 -15.69 -20.89
CA VAL A 342 2.72 -15.55 -20.08
C VAL A 342 2.00 -14.23 -20.30
N VAL A 343 2.67 -13.08 -20.14
CA VAL A 343 1.99 -11.78 -20.18
C VAL A 343 1.44 -11.48 -21.57
N ALA A 344 2.27 -11.56 -22.62
CA ALA A 344 1.84 -11.28 -23.98
C ALA A 344 0.75 -12.27 -24.47
N PRO A 345 0.90 -13.60 -24.31
CA PRO A 345 -0.13 -14.55 -24.73
C PRO A 345 -1.50 -14.38 -24.04
N LEU A 346 -1.54 -13.83 -22.82
CA LEU A 346 -2.81 -13.54 -22.13
C LEU A 346 -3.39 -12.18 -22.51
N ALA A 347 -2.57 -11.22 -22.93
CA ALA A 347 -3.02 -9.91 -23.38
C ALA A 347 -3.68 -9.95 -24.78
N ASP A 348 -3.23 -10.88 -25.64
CA ASP A 348 -3.72 -11.05 -27.01
C ASP A 348 -4.91 -12.03 -27.14
N ALA A 349 -5.41 -12.57 -26.03
CA ALA A 349 -6.57 -13.45 -26.03
C ALA A 349 -7.86 -12.65 -26.37
N PRO A 350 -8.66 -13.11 -27.34
CA PRO A 350 -9.81 -12.37 -27.89
C PRO A 350 -10.96 -12.14 -26.90
#